data_AF-A0A3D0NIU0-F1
#
_entry.id   AF-A0A3D0NIU0-F1
#
_cell.length_a   1.000
_cell.length_b   1.000
_cell.length_c   1.000
_cell.angle_alpha   90.00
_cell.angle_beta   90.00
_cell.angle_gamma   90.00
#
_symmetry.space_group_name_H-M   'P 1'
#
loop_
_entity.id
_entity.type
_entity.pdbx_description
1 polymer ?
#
loop_
_entity_poly.entity_id
_entity_poly.type
_entity_poly.pdbx_seq_one_letter_code
_entity_poly.pdbx_strand_id
1 'polypeptide(L)'
;YLFYWGIIGIDPGPRRLPFIGRLALLFATMPFHAFFGIAMMTKTIAVGGNYYTTMALPWVSSLTDDQHLGGAIAWGASEVPVLIVAIALVAQWARQDRRAGVRADRHADAAYGDDDLEAYNAMLRDLARTRR
;
A
#
# COMPACT_ATOMS: atom_id res chain seq x y z
N TYR A 1 -8.03 -11.58 9.62
CA TYR A 1 -7.89 -12.44 8.42
C TYR A 1 -8.62 -11.86 7.21
N LEU A 2 -9.95 -11.71 7.24
CA LEU A 2 -10.75 -11.24 6.09
C LEU A 2 -10.32 -9.87 5.52
N PHE A 3 -10.01 -8.90 6.37
CA PHE A 3 -9.55 -7.57 5.94
C PHE A 3 -8.28 -7.66 5.09
N TYR A 4 -7.25 -8.34 5.60
CA TYR A 4 -5.99 -8.50 4.87
C TYR A 4 -6.12 -9.42 3.66
N TRP A 5 -7.02 -10.41 3.69
CA TRP A 5 -7.25 -11.29 2.55
C TRP A 5 -7.68 -10.51 1.29
N GLY A 6 -8.60 -9.55 1.41
CA GLY A 6 -9.02 -8.71 0.27
C GLY A 6 -7.94 -7.75 -0.24
N ILE A 7 -6.90 -7.47 0.57
CA ILE A 7 -5.85 -6.51 0.28
C ILE A 7 -4.61 -7.21 -0.29
N ILE A 8 -4.02 -8.14 0.48
CA ILE A 8 -2.75 -8.80 0.19
C ILE A 8 -2.90 -10.31 -0.10
N GLY A 9 -4.10 -10.87 0.04
CA GLY A 9 -4.36 -12.30 -0.11
C GLY A 9 -3.99 -12.85 -1.49
N ILE A 10 -3.46 -14.07 -1.50
CA ILE A 10 -3.08 -14.79 -2.72
C ILE A 10 -4.26 -15.54 -3.35
N ASP A 11 -5.29 -15.89 -2.58
CA ASP A 11 -6.42 -16.70 -3.06
C ASP A 11 -7.37 -15.90 -3.96
N PRO A 12 -7.92 -16.52 -5.02
CA PRO A 12 -8.84 -15.85 -5.92
C PRO A 12 -10.18 -15.55 -5.22
N GLY A 13 -10.44 -14.27 -4.94
CA GLY A 13 -11.74 -13.78 -4.52
C GLY A 13 -12.62 -13.38 -5.73
N PRO A 14 -13.95 -13.31 -5.57
CA PRO A 14 -14.88 -13.09 -6.69
C PRO A 14 -14.66 -11.78 -7.46
N ARG A 15 -14.15 -10.73 -6.80
CA ARG A 15 -13.67 -9.49 -7.44
C ARG A 15 -12.49 -8.92 -6.66
N ARG A 16 -11.32 -8.82 -7.30
CA ARG A 16 -10.16 -8.16 -6.71
C ARG A 16 -10.22 -6.66 -6.97
N LEU A 17 -10.01 -5.86 -5.93
CA LEU A 17 -9.90 -4.41 -6.06
C LEU A 17 -8.65 -4.04 -6.88
N PRO A 18 -8.71 -2.98 -7.71
CA PRO A 18 -7.53 -2.42 -8.35
C PRO A 18 -6.52 -1.98 -7.28
N PHE A 19 -5.25 -1.87 -7.65
CA PHE A 19 -4.17 -1.52 -6.71
C PHE A 19 -4.47 -0.28 -5.87
N ILE A 20 -4.92 0.81 -6.52
CA ILE A 20 -5.30 2.05 -5.83
C ILE A 20 -6.46 1.82 -4.85
N GLY A 21 -7.44 0.99 -5.22
CA GLY A 21 -8.56 0.64 -4.34
C GLY A 21 -8.11 -0.13 -3.09
N ARG A 22 -7.14 -1.04 -3.23
CA ARG A 22 -6.55 -1.78 -2.10
C ARG A 22 -5.75 -0.87 -1.18
N LEU A 23 -4.97 0.06 -1.76
CA LEU A 23 -4.21 1.04 -1.01
C LEU A 23 -5.14 2.01 -0.26
N ALA A 24 -6.19 2.50 -0.93
CA ALA A 24 -7.21 3.35 -0.32
C ALA A 24 -7.92 2.62 0.83
N LEU A 25 -8.29 1.35 0.64
CA LEU A 25 -8.91 0.54 1.70
C LEU A 25 -7.98 0.33 2.90
N LEU A 26 -6.68 0.09 2.65
CA LEU A 26 -5.68 0.00 3.71
C LEU A 26 -5.62 1.30 4.53
N PHE A 27 -5.49 2.45 3.86
CA PHE A 27 -5.40 3.75 4.52
C PHE A 27 -6.72 4.23 5.13
N ALA A 28 -7.87 3.76 4.65
CA ALA A 28 -9.17 4.09 5.24
C ALA A 28 -9.28 3.65 6.71
N THR A 29 -8.42 2.73 7.15
CA THR A 29 -8.35 2.31 8.55
C THR A 29 -7.54 3.26 9.43
N MET A 30 -6.67 4.10 8.87
CA MET A 30 -5.78 4.98 9.65
C MET A 30 -6.51 5.90 10.62
N PRO A 31 -7.62 6.58 10.23
CA PRO A 31 -8.32 7.47 11.15
C PRO A 31 -8.83 6.74 12.41
N PHE A 32 -9.22 5.47 12.28
CA PHE A 32 -9.71 4.67 13.41
C PHE A 32 -8.59 4.33 14.41
N HIS A 33 -7.38 4.07 13.92
CA HIS A 33 -6.22 3.78 14.77
C HIS A 33 -5.69 5.04 15.47
N ALA A 34 -5.61 6.15 14.72
CA ALA A 34 -5.20 7.44 15.25
C ALA A 34 -6.18 7.98 16.29
N PHE A 35 -7.48 7.80 16.09
CA PHE A 35 -8.51 8.32 17.00
C PHE A 35 -8.32 7.79 18.44
N PHE A 36 -8.07 6.50 18.61
CA PHE A 36 -7.86 5.93 19.95
C PHE A 36 -6.65 6.55 20.65
N GLY A 37 -5.48 6.59 19.97
CA GLY A 37 -4.27 7.14 20.57
C GLY A 37 -4.39 8.62 20.88
N ILE A 38 -4.95 9.42 19.96
CA ILE A 38 -5.22 10.85 20.17
C ILE A 38 -6.20 11.05 21.33
N ALA A 39 -7.26 10.26 21.42
CA ALA A 39 -8.20 10.33 22.54
C ALA A 39 -7.52 10.04 23.88
N MET A 40 -6.57 9.11 23.94
CA MET A 40 -5.78 8.83 25.14
C MET A 40 -4.80 9.96 25.48
N MET A 41 -4.15 10.55 24.47
CA MET A 41 -3.21 11.67 24.63
C MET A 41 -3.89 12.96 25.06
N THR A 42 -5.10 13.23 24.56
CA THR A 42 -5.82 14.49 24.82
C THR A 42 -6.62 14.48 26.12
N LYS A 43 -6.78 13.31 26.75
CA LYS A 43 -7.57 13.18 27.97
C LYS A 43 -6.84 13.78 29.16
N THR A 44 -7.49 14.70 29.86
CA THR A 44 -6.93 15.36 31.06
C THR A 44 -7.02 14.52 32.33
N ILE A 45 -7.87 13.48 32.33
CA ILE A 45 -8.04 12.55 33.45
C ILE A 45 -7.65 11.16 32.98
N ALA A 46 -6.72 10.54 33.71
CA ALA A 46 -6.27 9.18 33.43
C ALA A 46 -7.41 8.16 33.56
N VAL A 47 -7.53 7.26 32.59
CA VAL A 47 -8.43 6.11 32.63
C VAL A 47 -8.02 5.22 33.81
N GLY A 48 -8.97 4.93 34.69
CA GLY A 48 -8.69 4.16 35.91
C GLY A 48 -7.85 4.93 36.94
N GLY A 49 -7.78 6.26 36.87
CA GLY A 49 -6.95 7.08 37.77
C GLY A 49 -7.06 6.69 39.25
N ASN A 50 -8.27 6.59 39.79
CA ASN A 50 -8.50 6.18 41.19
C ASN A 50 -7.84 4.82 41.51
N TYR A 51 -7.98 3.84 40.62
CA TYR A 51 -7.41 2.51 40.81
C TYR A 51 -5.87 2.57 40.84
N TYR A 52 -5.26 3.22 39.84
CA TYR A 52 -3.79 3.30 39.78
C TYR A 52 -3.18 4.15 40.89
N THR A 53 -3.89 5.19 41.36
CA THR A 53 -3.47 5.96 42.53
C THR A 53 -3.48 5.11 43.81
N THR A 54 -4.50 4.25 44.00
CA THR A 54 -4.55 3.37 45.19
C THR A 54 -3.43 2.34 45.26
N MET A 55 -2.80 2.02 44.14
CA MET A 55 -1.67 1.09 44.09
C MET A 55 -0.35 1.69 44.60
N ALA A 56 -0.28 3.03 44.73
CA ALA A 56 0.91 3.75 45.19
C ALA A 56 2.20 3.31 44.46
N LEU A 57 2.15 3.22 43.13
CA LEU A 57 3.27 2.74 42.29
C LEU A 57 4.44 3.75 42.32
N PRO A 58 5.59 3.41 42.94
CA PRO A 58 6.66 4.39 43.15
C PRO A 58 7.43 4.78 41.88
N TRP A 59 7.30 4.00 40.80
CA TRP A 59 7.93 4.28 39.51
C TRP A 59 7.05 5.10 38.56
N VAL A 60 5.79 5.36 38.93
CA VAL A 60 4.85 6.15 38.13
C VAL A 60 4.78 7.55 38.74
N SER A 61 5.43 8.52 38.10
CA SER A 61 5.43 9.91 38.55
C SER A 61 4.15 10.67 38.18
N SER A 62 3.54 10.32 37.04
CA SER A 62 2.37 11.02 36.49
C SER A 62 1.53 10.07 35.64
N LEU A 63 0.30 9.77 36.09
CA LEU A 63 -0.61 8.88 35.35
C LEU A 63 -1.06 9.48 34.02
N THR A 64 -1.17 10.80 33.94
CA THR A 64 -1.56 11.50 32.71
C THR A 64 -0.45 11.50 31.68
N ASP A 65 0.81 11.67 32.10
CA ASP A 65 1.96 11.64 31.18
C ASP A 65 2.20 10.23 30.65
N ASP A 66 2.12 9.22 31.53
CA ASP A 66 2.21 7.81 31.14
C ASP A 66 1.08 7.42 30.18
N GLN A 67 -0.13 7.90 30.43
CA GLN A 67 -1.26 7.69 29.52
C GLN A 67 -1.04 8.36 28.16
N HIS A 68 -0.51 9.59 28.15
CA HIS A 68 -0.19 10.29 26.91
C HIS A 68 0.88 9.52 26.12
N LEU A 69 1.94 9.08 26.78
CA LEU A 69 2.96 8.23 26.17
C LEU A 69 2.37 6.92 25.64
N GLY A 70 1.52 6.26 26.43
CA GLY A 70 0.81 5.05 26.03
C GLY A 70 -0.09 5.26 24.81
N GLY A 71 -0.78 6.39 24.72
CA GLY A 71 -1.57 6.78 23.54
C GLY A 71 -0.70 6.98 22.30
N ALA A 72 0.45 7.65 22.44
CA ALA A 72 1.41 7.85 21.35
C ALA A 72 2.00 6.51 20.85
N ILE A 73 2.37 5.62 21.77
CA ILE A 73 2.87 4.27 21.45
C ILE A 73 1.78 3.45 20.78
N ALA A 74 0.56 3.42 21.35
CA ALA A 74 -0.55 2.63 20.80
C ALA A 74 -0.89 3.07 19.37
N TRP A 75 -0.90 4.38 19.11
CA TRP A 75 -1.05 4.91 17.77
C TRP A 75 0.13 4.51 16.87
N GLY A 76 1.36 4.88 17.21
CA GLY A 76 2.53 4.64 16.36
C GLY A 76 2.82 3.16 16.08
N ALA A 77 2.62 2.28 17.07
CA ALA A 77 2.82 0.84 16.92
C ALA A 77 1.82 0.21 15.94
N SER A 78 0.60 0.76 15.87
CA SER A 78 -0.43 0.27 14.95
C SER A 78 -0.11 0.52 13.47
N GLU A 79 0.81 1.46 13.20
CA GLU A 79 1.23 1.82 11.84
C GLU A 79 2.20 0.81 11.21
N VAL A 80 2.94 0.05 12.04
CA VAL A 80 3.95 -0.91 11.57
C VAL A 80 3.34 -1.98 10.66
N PRO A 81 2.23 -2.66 11.03
CA PRO A 81 1.54 -3.58 10.12
C PRO A 81 1.08 -2.92 8.81
N VAL A 82 0.59 -1.68 8.86
CA VAL A 82 0.12 -0.96 7.68
C VAL A 82 1.27 -0.70 6.70
N LEU A 83 2.42 -0.24 7.22
CA LEU A 83 3.62 -0.04 6.42
C LEU A 83 4.11 -1.33 5.76
N ILE A 84 4.13 -2.44 6.51
CA ILE A 84 4.52 -3.76 5.97
C ILE A 84 3.60 -4.15 4.79
N VAL A 85 2.29 -3.98 4.95
CA VAL A 85 1.32 -4.32 3.91
C VAL A 85 1.41 -3.38 2.72
N ALA A 86 1.60 -2.09 2.93
CA ALA A 86 1.79 -1.11 1.87
C ALA A 86 3.03 -1.44 1.02
N ILE A 87 4.17 -1.74 1.66
CA ILE A 87 5.41 -2.16 0.97
C ILE A 87 5.15 -3.42 0.15
N ALA A 88 4.49 -4.41 0.73
CA ALA A 88 4.20 -5.67 0.04
C ALA A 88 3.25 -5.46 -1.16
N LEU A 89 2.24 -4.60 -1.04
CA LEU A 89 1.35 -4.22 -2.15
C LEU A 89 2.13 -3.56 -3.28
N VAL A 90 2.98 -2.57 -2.98
CA VAL A 90 3.81 -1.88 -3.98
C VAL A 90 4.73 -2.88 -4.69
N ALA A 91 5.36 -3.80 -3.94
CA ALA A 91 6.20 -4.85 -4.50
C ALA A 91 5.41 -5.82 -5.39
N GLN A 92 4.19 -6.20 -5.00
CA GLN A 92 3.30 -7.02 -5.84
C GLN A 92 2.94 -6.30 -7.15
N TRP A 93 2.58 -5.03 -7.07
CA TRP A 93 2.24 -4.22 -8.24
C TRP A 93 3.42 -4.08 -9.20
N ALA A 94 4.59 -3.70 -8.71
CA ALA A 94 5.80 -3.58 -9.54
C ALA A 94 6.15 -4.89 -10.27
N ARG A 95 5.96 -6.04 -9.61
CA ARG A 95 6.14 -7.37 -10.24
C ARG A 95 5.09 -7.66 -11.31
N GLN A 96 3.82 -7.30 -11.07
CA GLN A 96 2.75 -7.49 -12.05
C GLN A 96 2.96 -6.61 -13.28
N ASP A 97 3.34 -5.36 -13.07
CA ASP A 97 3.57 -4.38 -14.13
C ASP A 97 4.73 -4.78 -15.03
N ARG A 98 5.87 -5.20 -14.44
CA ARG A 98 7.00 -5.74 -15.20
C ARG A 98 6.63 -6.95 -16.05
N ARG A 99 5.76 -7.84 -15.56
CA ARG A 99 5.26 -8.98 -16.35
C ARG A 99 4.33 -8.55 -17.47
N ALA A 100 3.54 -7.48 -17.27
CA ALA A 100 2.68 -6.93 -18.31
C ALA A 100 3.51 -6.25 -19.40
N GLY A 101 4.51 -5.45 -19.04
CA GLY A 101 5.45 -4.84 -19.97
C GLY A 101 6.15 -5.87 -20.86
N VAL A 102 6.76 -6.91 -20.27
CA VAL A 102 7.42 -7.98 -21.04
C VAL A 102 6.46 -8.69 -22.01
N ARG A 103 5.18 -8.83 -21.67
CA ARG A 103 4.19 -9.41 -22.61
C ARG A 103 3.83 -8.43 -23.72
N ALA A 104 3.67 -7.14 -23.40
CA ALA A 104 3.39 -6.11 -24.38
C ALA A 104 4.55 -5.98 -25.38
N ASP A 105 5.79 -5.95 -24.89
CA ASP A 105 7.00 -5.90 -25.72
C ASP A 105 7.07 -7.09 -26.68
N ARG A 106 6.84 -8.32 -26.19
CA ARG A 106 6.81 -9.51 -27.07
C ARG A 106 5.69 -9.46 -28.11
N HIS A 107 4.53 -8.89 -27.76
CA HIS A 107 3.44 -8.73 -28.73
C HIS A 107 3.77 -7.64 -29.76
N ALA A 108 4.41 -6.55 -29.36
CA ALA A 108 4.91 -5.54 -30.28
C ALA A 108 5.96 -6.15 -31.21
N ASP A 109 6.98 -6.85 -30.68
CA ASP A 109 8.02 -7.50 -31.49
C ASP A 109 7.45 -8.54 -32.47
N ALA A 110 6.41 -9.27 -32.08
CA ALA A 110 5.74 -10.24 -32.95
C ALA A 110 4.81 -9.58 -33.98
N ALA A 111 4.16 -8.46 -33.64
CA ALA A 111 3.26 -7.73 -34.53
C ALA A 111 4.02 -6.86 -35.55
N TYR A 112 5.15 -6.28 -35.16
CA TYR A 112 6.12 -5.64 -36.06
C TYR A 112 7.04 -6.64 -36.77
N GLY A 113 6.77 -7.95 -36.62
CA GLY A 113 7.57 -9.03 -37.18
C GLY A 113 7.46 -9.08 -38.70
N ASP A 114 8.59 -8.87 -39.36
CA ASP A 114 8.91 -8.93 -40.81
C ASP A 114 8.00 -8.15 -41.77
N ASP A 115 6.68 -8.31 -41.72
CA ASP A 115 5.74 -7.84 -42.75
C ASP A 115 5.65 -6.30 -42.80
N ASP A 116 5.58 -5.65 -41.64
CA ASP A 116 5.57 -4.18 -41.54
C ASP A 116 6.93 -3.56 -41.90
N LEU A 117 8.03 -4.21 -41.50
CA LEU A 117 9.39 -3.77 -41.85
C LEU A 117 9.67 -3.96 -43.34
N GLU A 118 9.18 -5.04 -43.93
CA GLU A 118 9.32 -5.36 -45.34
C GLU A 118 8.45 -4.45 -46.21
N ALA A 119 7.22 -4.16 -45.79
CA ALA A 119 6.35 -3.16 -46.41
C ALA A 119 6.97 -1.74 -46.36
N TYR A 120 7.53 -1.36 -45.21
CA TYR A 120 8.21 -0.07 -45.06
C TYR A 120 9.47 0.02 -45.94
N ASN A 121 10.27 -1.04 -45.97
CA ASN A 121 11.44 -1.14 -46.83
C ASN A 121 11.07 -1.14 -48.33
N ALA A 122 9.96 -1.76 -48.71
CA ALA A 122 9.46 -1.75 -50.07
C ALA A 122 9.05 -0.34 -50.52
N MET A 123 8.34 0.41 -49.66
CA MET A 123 7.98 1.80 -49.91
C MET A 123 9.22 2.70 -50.07
N LEU A 124 10.24 2.55 -49.21
CA LEU A 124 11.49 3.31 -49.33
C LEU A 124 12.23 3.00 -50.64
N ARG A 125 12.24 1.73 -51.08
CA ARG A 125 12.84 1.33 -52.37
C ARG A 125 12.10 1.89 -53.57
N ASP A 126 10.79 2.07 -53.47
CA ASP A 126 9.98 2.68 -54.53
C ASP A 126 10.25 4.19 -54.64
N LEU A 127 10.29 4.89 -53.51
CA LEU A 127 10.68 6.31 -53.45
C LEU A 127 12.09 6.55 -53.99
N ALA A 128 13.05 5.67 -53.69
CA ALA A 128 14.41 5.76 -54.19
C ALA A 128 14.51 5.54 -55.71
N ARG A 129 13.64 4.70 -56.28
CA ARG A 129 13.57 4.46 -57.74
C ARG A 129 12.92 5.62 -58.48
N THR A 130 11.88 6.21 -57.92
CA THR A 130 11.14 7.35 -58.51
C THR A 130 11.94 8.66 -58.47
N ARG A 131 13.01 8.72 -57.67
CA ARG A 131 13.87 9.91 -57.53
C ARG A 131 15.12 9.91 -58.43
N ARG A 132 15.25 8.93 -59.33
CA ARG A 132 16.27 8.87 -60.39
C ARG A 132 15.65 9.23 -61.74
#